data_AF-A0A968LCW0-F1
#
_entry.id   AF-A0A968LCW0-F1
#
_cell.length_a   1.000
_cell.length_b   1.000
_cell.length_c   1.000
_cell.angle_alpha   90.00
_cell.angle_beta   90.00
_cell.angle_gamma   90.00
#
_symmetry.space_group_name_H-M   'P 1'
#
loop_
_entity.id
_entity.type
_entity.pdbx_description
1 polymer ?
#
loop_
_entity_poly.entity_id
_entity_poly.type
_entity_poly.pdbx_seq_one_letter_code
_entity_poly.pdbx_strand_id
1 'polypeptide(L)' 'VVDRAACEWDAGSYFLAEREGAIAFYWFEEAPELPLLGRVIVLLRPKRLLPEDAVVESSWTLEE' A
#
# COMPACT_ATOMS: atom_id res chain seq x y z
N VAL A 1 2.69 3.34 3.20
CA VAL A 1 3.46 3.53 4.44
C VAL A 1 4.56 2.48 4.50
N VAL A 2 5.78 2.87 4.85
CA VAL A 2 6.95 1.99 4.90
C VAL A 2 7.56 2.07 6.30
N ASP A 3 7.89 0.92 6.88
CA ASP A 3 8.70 0.83 8.10
C ASP A 3 10.18 0.69 7.74
N ARG A 4 10.99 1.66 8.14
CA ARG A 4 12.44 1.74 7.85
C ARG A 4 13.30 0.87 8.75
N ALA A 5 12.77 0.36 9.85
CA ALA A 5 13.50 -0.58 10.71
C ALA A 5 13.39 -2.03 10.21
N ALA A 6 12.36 -2.32 9.40
CA ALA A 6 12.13 -3.63 8.82
C ALA A 6 12.88 -3.79 7.48
N CYS A 7 14.18 -4.10 7.55
CA CYS A 7 15.05 -4.33 6.38
C CYS A 7 15.43 -5.80 6.16
N GLU A 8 14.91 -6.71 6.97
CA GLU A 8 15.05 -8.15 6.75
C GLU A 8 14.14 -8.59 5.60
N TRP A 9 14.69 -9.35 4.66
CA TRP A 9 13.97 -9.81 3.48
C TRP A 9 12.90 -10.87 3.85
N ASP A 10 11.75 -10.76 3.21
CA ASP A 10 10.62 -11.70 3.33
C ASP A 10 9.93 -11.85 1.98
N ALA A 11 9.74 -13.10 1.52
CA ALA A 11 9.21 -13.39 0.19
C ALA A 11 7.74 -12.96 -0.01
N GLY A 12 6.99 -12.72 1.07
CA GLY A 12 5.59 -12.25 1.01
C GLY A 12 5.44 -10.73 1.02
N SER A 13 6.56 -10.00 1.06
CA SER A 13 6.57 -8.57 1.36
C SER A 13 7.07 -7.71 0.20
N TYR A 14 6.55 -6.48 0.12
CA TYR A 14 7.12 -5.44 -0.74
C TYR A 14 8.10 -4.59 0.06
N PHE A 15 9.17 -4.14 -0.59
CA PHE A 15 10.20 -3.32 0.02
C PHE A 15 10.47 -2.05 -0.79
N LEU A 16 10.92 -1.03 -0.09
CA LEU A 16 11.52 0.14 -0.70
C LEU A 16 12.99 -0.15 -0.97
N ALA A 17 13.47 0.14 -2.17
CA ALA A 17 14.86 -0.02 -2.54
C ALA A 17 15.28 1.05 -3.56
N GLU A 18 16.57 1.33 -3.63
CA GLU A 18 17.15 2.24 -4.63
C GLU A 18 17.77 1.44 -5.77
N ARG A 19 17.48 1.82 -7.01
CA ARG A 19 18.19 1.37 -8.21
C ARG A 19 18.42 2.57 -9.13
N GLU A 20 19.65 2.74 -9.58
CA GLU A 20 20.03 3.78 -10.55
C GLU A 20 19.62 5.21 -10.11
N GLY A 21 19.73 5.52 -8.81
CA GLY A 21 19.34 6.81 -8.26
C GLY A 21 17.82 7.02 -8.10
N ALA A 22 17.01 6.00 -8.41
CA ALA A 22 15.57 6.02 -8.22
C ALA A 22 15.16 5.10 -7.06
N ILE A 23 14.39 5.65 -6.13
CA ILE A 23 13.76 4.89 -5.06
C ILE A 23 12.39 4.43 -5.52
N ALA A 24 12.14 3.11 -5.46
CA ALA A 24 10.86 2.52 -5.84
C ALA A 24 10.50 1.31 -4.98
N PHE A 25 9.27 0.84 -5.15
CA PHE A 25 8.78 -0.37 -4.51
C PHE A 25 9.07 -1.59 -5.36
N TYR A 26 9.60 -2.63 -4.73
CA TYR A 26 9.94 -3.89 -5.38
C TYR A 26 9.44 -5.05 -4.54
N TRP A 27 9.08 -6.12 -5.24
CA TRP A 27 8.96 -7.45 -4.67
C TRP A 27 10.11 -8.30 -5.24
N PHE A 28 10.65 -9.18 -4.42
CA PHE A 28 11.79 -10.00 -4.78
C PHE A 28 11.48 -11.47 -4.44
N GLU A 29 11.62 -12.34 -5.44
CA GLU A 29 11.42 -13.79 -5.30
C GLU A 29 12.50 -14.43 -4.41
N GLU A 30 13.71 -13.90 -4.46
CA GLU A 30 14.86 -14.31 -3.65
C GLU A 30 15.44 -13.10 -2.91
N ALA A 31 16.27 -13.35 -1.88
CA ALA A 31 16.92 -12.30 -1.12
C ALA A 31 17.79 -11.44 -2.06
N PRO A 32 17.51 -10.14 -2.21
CA PRO A 32 18.23 -9.31 -3.16
C PRO A 32 19.62 -8.93 -2.62
N GLU A 33 20.57 -8.72 -3.52
CA GLU A 33 21.90 -8.19 -3.16
C GLU A 33 21.88 -6.69 -2.83
N LEU A 34 20.83 -5.99 -3.24
CA LEU A 34 20.66 -4.57 -2.99
C LEU A 34 20.11 -4.29 -1.59
N PRO A 35 20.51 -3.17 -0.96
CA PRO A 35 20.03 -2.82 0.37
C PRO A 35 18.54 -2.50 0.35
N LEU A 36 17.80 -3.16 1.24
CA LEU A 36 16.40 -2.84 1.52
C LEU A 36 16.34 -1.61 2.43
N LEU A 37 15.56 -0.62 2.04
CA LEU A 37 15.40 0.66 2.76
C LEU A 37 14.20 0.63 3.74
N GLY A 38 13.43 -0.45 3.72
CA GLY A 38 12.29 -0.68 4.61
C GLY A 38 11.18 -1.50 3.94
N ARG A 39 10.28 -2.05 4.75
CA ARG A 39 9.16 -2.88 4.31
C ARG A 39 7.86 -2.08 4.20
N VAL A 40 7.09 -2.32 3.15
CA VAL A 40 5.75 -1.76 3.00
C VAL A 40 4.82 -2.41 4.01
N ILE A 41 4.25 -1.61 4.91
CA ILE A 41 3.32 -2.11 5.95
C ILE A 41 1.86 -1.86 5.60
N VAL A 42 1.57 -0.81 4.84
CA VAL A 42 0.20 -0.42 4.48
C VAL A 42 0.19 0.27 3.12
N LEU A 43 -0.73 -0.19 2.26
CA LEU A 43 -1.13 0.46 1.00
C LEU A 43 -2.59 0.92 1.15
N LEU A 44 -2.82 2.22 1.11
CA LEU A 44 -4.16 2.81 1.20
C LEU A 44 -4.51 3.47 -0.13
N ARG A 45 -5.68 3.14 -0.66
CA ARG A 45 -6.29 3.93 -1.73
C ARG A 45 -7.15 5.04 -1.11
N PRO A 46 -7.25 6.22 -1.75
CA PRO A 46 -8.16 7.25 -1.30
C PRO A 46 -9.58 6.71 -1.15
N LYS A 47 -10.29 7.17 -0.12
CA LYS A 47 -11.71 6.85 0.06
C LYS A 47 -12.48 7.32 -1.16
N ARG A 48 -13.25 6.43 -1.79
CA ARG A 48 -14.24 6.84 -2.78
C ARG A 48 -15.37 7.56 -2.03
N LEU A 49 -15.42 8.88 -2.16
CA LEU A 49 -16.56 9.67 -1.74
C LEU A 49 -17.64 9.48 -2.79
N LEU A 50 -18.78 8.94 -2.38
CA LEU A 50 -19.98 8.99 -3.20
C LEU A 50 -20.50 10.44 -3.19
N PRO A 51 -21.14 10.91 -4.27
CA PRO A 51 -21.85 12.19 -4.27
C PRO A 51 -22.79 12.29 -3.05
N GLU A 52 -23.00 13.49 -2.53
CA GLU A 52 -23.83 13.74 -1.34
C GLU A 52 -25.25 13.17 -1.52
N ASP A 53 -25.75 13.29 -2.74
CA ASP A 53 -26.99 12.78 -3.32
C ASP A 53 -27.07 11.24 -3.41
N ALA A 54 -25.96 10.50 -3.34
CA ALA A 54 -25.96 9.03 -3.35
C ALA A 54 -26.09 8.39 -1.95
N VAL A 55 -25.86 9.15 -0.87
CA VAL A 55 -25.93 8.66 0.52
C VAL A 55 -27.21 9.10 1.23
N VAL A 56 -27.79 10.22 0.81
CA VAL A 56 -28.92 10.87 1.50
C VAL A 56 -30.29 10.26 1.14
N GLU A 57 -30.47 9.64 -0.04
CA GLU A 57 -31.79 9.09 -0.44
C GLU A 57 -32.07 7.66 0.02
N SER A 58 -31.06 6.91 0.47
CA SER A 58 -31.19 5.46 0.72
C SER A 58 -31.19 5.06 2.20
N SER A 59 -31.08 6.02 3.14
CA SER A 59 -31.11 5.72 4.59
C SER A 59 -32.48 5.88 5.26
N TRP A 60 -33.50 6.37 4.53
CA TRP A 60 -34.89 6.50 5.02
C TRP A 60 -35.92 5.75 4.17
N THR A 61 -35.51 5.11 3.08
CA THR A 61 -36.42 4.28 2.28
C THR A 61 -36.51 2.91 2.95
N LEU A 62 -37.65 2.63 3.59
CA LEU A 62 -38.01 1.25 3.93
C LEU A 62 -38.07 0.46 2.62
N GLU A 63 -37.36 -0.68 2.57
CA GLU A 63 -37.56 -1.66 1.50
C GLU A 63 -39.03 -2.11 1.56
N GLU A 64 -39.79 -1.83 0.49
CA GLU A 64 -41.16 -2.33 0.29
C GLU A 64 -41.14 -3.76 -0.29
#